data_AF-A0AA39LDT1-F1
#
_entry.id   AF-A0AA39LDT1-F1
#
_cell.length_a   1.000
_cell.length_b   1.000
_cell.length_c   1.000
_cell.angle_alpha   90.00
_cell.angle_beta   90.00
_cell.angle_gamma   90.00
#
_symmetry.space_group_name_H-M   'P 1'
#
loop_
_entity.id
_entity.type
_entity.pdbx_description
1 polymer ?
#
loop_
_entity_poly.entity_id
_entity_poly.type
_entity_poly.pdbx_seq_one_letter_code
_entity_poly.pdbx_strand_id
1 'polypeptide(L)'
;MSKNADPVPYVRAVPLPSNILEWHYVVEGSPDTPYEGGFYHGKLVFPADFPFKPPSIYMITPSGRFQTNTRLCLSISDYHPDTWNPAWTVSTIINGLLSFMNENTPTLGCVNTTESEKRILAKKSRAFNLANRTFCDLFDDLSKELRAQLEEEALNAPQLATEESKPDERSRRADGLDGMASLAYNVIVVAGVVLLALAVKAIYGLMLSRRQFFIIFLVLVLAFCSVLYLLVNNLVQTPTIHRGSRCVDAVTAERPHRFTPTYLLIIVMSHSNDSSTRSVIRDTWLRLSAKGPSQVRHLFSIGTKGLSDIELKKLYDEQEQYDDLLLLASHVDTYENLARKTARSFKTAIEEVNFEFVLKVDSDSFVRLGSFLKALKDIANPMLYWGFLDGRAKPFRKGKWKEKDWILCDRYLPYQLGGGYVLSYRLANYIATNADLLKYYRSEDVSVGAWLAGLDVKYVHDPRFDTEFRSRGCSNQYLITHKQSVTALRQLFTNVRDLGQLCTKEVQLRASYVYDWSALPSQCCTRANNTHIP
;
A
#
# COMPACT_ATOMS: atom_id res chain seq x y z
N MET A 1 12.46 16.56 35.84
CA MET A 1 12.04 16.94 34.47
C MET A 1 12.97 16.24 33.47
N SER A 2 12.60 15.03 33.07
CA SER A 2 13.24 14.34 31.94
C SER A 2 12.63 14.89 30.67
N LYS A 3 13.43 15.43 29.75
CA LYS A 3 12.97 15.85 28.42
C LYS A 3 12.57 14.59 27.65
N ASN A 4 11.31 14.49 27.25
CA ASN A 4 10.85 13.45 26.33
C ASN A 4 11.68 13.50 25.04
N ALA A 5 12.43 12.44 24.77
CA ALA A 5 13.15 12.25 23.52
C ALA A 5 12.12 11.92 22.42
N ASP A 6 12.17 12.68 21.32
CA ASP A 6 11.39 12.55 20.09
C ASP A 6 9.86 12.47 20.26
N PRO A 7 9.17 13.63 20.39
CA PRO A 7 7.71 13.65 20.39
C PRO A 7 7.18 13.18 19.02
N VAL A 8 6.25 12.22 19.07
CA VAL A 8 5.50 11.80 17.90
C VAL A 8 4.62 12.97 17.44
N PRO A 9 4.69 13.38 16.16
CA PRO A 9 3.80 14.42 15.63
C PRO A 9 2.33 14.07 15.89
N TYR A 10 1.53 15.06 16.30
CA TYR A 10 0.08 14.92 16.53
C TYR A 10 -0.35 14.04 17.71
N VAL A 11 0.60 13.62 18.58
CA VAL A 11 0.29 12.75 19.73
C VAL A 11 0.84 13.32 21.03
N ARG A 12 0.00 13.38 22.06
CA ARG A 12 0.40 13.69 23.45
C ARG A 12 -0.04 12.53 24.35
N ALA A 13 0.82 12.03 25.24
CA ALA A 13 0.47 10.96 26.17
C ALA A 13 1.09 11.18 27.55
N VAL A 14 0.32 10.92 28.60
CA VAL A 14 0.74 11.11 29.99
C VAL A 14 0.20 9.99 30.89
N PRO A 15 1.01 9.46 31.83
CA PRO A 15 0.50 8.54 32.86
C PRO A 15 -0.44 9.27 33.81
N LEU A 16 -1.45 8.57 34.33
CA LEU A 16 -2.24 9.06 35.44
C LEU A 16 -1.35 9.18 36.68
N PRO A 17 -1.31 10.33 37.39
CA PRO A 17 -0.41 10.52 38.54
C PRO A 17 -0.58 9.48 39.65
N SER A 18 -1.81 8.97 39.82
CA SER A 18 -2.16 7.96 40.81
C SER A 18 -1.99 6.51 40.33
N ASN A 19 -1.77 6.28 39.02
CA ASN A 19 -1.66 4.94 38.45
C ASN A 19 -0.80 4.95 37.18
N ILE A 20 0.46 4.54 37.29
CA ILE A 20 1.38 4.47 36.15
C ILE A 20 0.97 3.41 35.11
N LEU A 21 0.08 2.47 35.44
CA LEU A 21 -0.45 1.48 34.51
C LEU A 21 -1.68 2.00 33.73
N GLU A 22 -2.12 3.23 33.96
CA GLU A 22 -3.15 3.88 33.16
C GLU A 22 -2.58 5.15 32.55
N TRP A 23 -2.52 5.20 31.22
CA TRP A 23 -2.03 6.37 30.50
C TRP A 23 -3.16 6.97 29.67
N HIS A 24 -3.27 8.29 29.70
CA HIS A 24 -4.18 9.03 28.83
C HIS A 24 -3.40 9.55 27.63
N TYR A 25 -4.05 9.59 26.48
CA TYR A 25 -3.47 10.14 25.25
C TYR A 25 -4.45 11.03 24.52
N VAL A 26 -3.92 11.96 23.75
CA VAL A 26 -4.67 12.80 22.80
C VAL A 26 -4.03 12.67 21.44
N VAL A 27 -4.86 12.36 20.45
CA VAL A 27 -4.47 12.36 19.04
C VAL A 27 -5.16 13.51 18.33
N GLU A 28 -4.39 14.30 17.59
CA GLU A 28 -4.93 15.31 16.68
C GLU A 28 -5.24 14.66 15.33
N GLY A 29 -6.40 14.99 14.75
CA GLY A 29 -6.82 14.44 13.49
C GLY A 29 -5.90 14.85 12.36
N SER A 30 -5.43 13.86 11.59
CA SER A 30 -4.47 14.10 10.51
C SER A 30 -5.05 15.00 9.40
N PRO A 31 -4.23 15.84 8.74
CA PRO A 31 -4.66 16.62 7.58
C PRO A 31 -5.24 15.74 6.47
N ASP A 32 -6.16 16.29 5.67
CA ASP A 32 -6.82 15.62 4.54
C ASP A 32 -7.65 14.39 4.95
N THR A 33 -8.00 14.28 6.23
CA THR A 33 -8.90 13.23 6.75
C THR A 33 -10.22 13.82 7.25
N PRO A 34 -11.27 13.00 7.47
CA PRO A 34 -12.51 13.45 8.10
C PRO A 34 -12.32 13.92 9.54
N TYR A 35 -11.18 13.59 10.14
CA TYR A 35 -10.86 13.85 11.52
C TYR A 35 -10.10 15.16 11.72
N GLU A 36 -9.62 15.77 10.63
CA GLU A 36 -8.85 17.01 10.63
C GLU A 36 -9.48 18.10 11.50
N GLY A 37 -8.64 18.77 12.31
CA GLY A 37 -9.06 19.77 13.30
C GLY A 37 -9.72 19.20 14.55
N GLY A 38 -9.92 17.88 14.63
CA GLY A 38 -10.41 17.18 15.81
C GLY A 38 -9.28 16.77 16.76
N PHE A 39 -9.64 16.63 18.04
CA PHE A 39 -8.78 16.23 19.15
C PHE A 39 -9.42 15.05 19.87
N TYR A 40 -8.79 13.89 19.83
CA TYR A 40 -9.37 12.62 20.29
C TYR A 40 -8.64 12.11 21.52
N HIS A 41 -9.27 12.31 22.68
CA HIS A 41 -8.82 11.80 23.97
C HIS A 41 -9.18 10.33 24.12
N GLY A 42 -8.23 9.52 24.57
CA GLY A 42 -8.43 8.13 24.93
C GLY A 42 -7.50 7.69 26.07
N LYS A 43 -7.51 6.39 26.37
CA LYS A 43 -6.64 5.81 27.39
C LYS A 43 -6.12 4.42 27.05
N LEU A 44 -4.95 4.11 27.59
CA LEU A 44 -4.29 2.81 27.59
C LEU A 44 -4.30 2.27 29.03
N VAL A 45 -4.71 1.02 29.20
CA VAL A 45 -4.66 0.33 30.50
C VAL A 45 -3.70 -0.85 30.37
N PHE A 46 -2.54 -0.74 31.01
CA PHE A 46 -1.47 -1.72 30.97
C PHE A 46 -1.70 -2.82 32.01
N PRO A 47 -1.51 -4.10 31.66
CA PRO A 47 -1.51 -5.17 32.64
C PRO A 47 -0.22 -5.13 33.47
N ALA A 48 -0.22 -5.78 34.63
CA ALA A 48 0.92 -5.80 35.55
C ALA A 48 2.18 -6.47 34.95
N ASP A 49 2.01 -7.31 33.93
CA ASP A 49 3.06 -7.98 33.19
C ASP A 49 3.46 -7.26 31.89
N PHE A 50 3.05 -6.01 31.68
CA PHE A 50 3.59 -5.15 30.62
C PHE A 50 5.12 -4.97 30.80
N PRO A 51 5.95 -5.10 29.73
CA PRO A 51 5.56 -5.14 28.33
C PRO A 51 5.38 -6.56 27.76
N PHE A 52 5.32 -7.62 28.55
CA PHE A 52 5.13 -8.98 28.02
C PHE A 52 3.70 -9.26 27.53
N LYS A 53 2.72 -8.45 27.95
CA LYS A 53 1.35 -8.44 27.41
C LYS A 53 0.92 -7.04 26.94
N PRO A 54 0.03 -6.94 25.94
CA PRO A 54 -0.47 -5.66 25.45
C PRO A 54 -1.33 -4.91 26.47
N PRO A 55 -1.49 -3.58 26.34
CA PRO A 55 -2.56 -2.85 27.01
C PRO A 55 -3.93 -3.05 26.35
N SER A 56 -4.98 -2.79 27.13
CA SER A 56 -6.30 -2.48 26.58
C SER A 56 -6.32 -1.03 26.06
N ILE A 57 -6.96 -0.79 24.91
CA ILE A 57 -7.04 0.54 24.27
C ILE A 57 -8.49 1.02 24.25
N TYR A 58 -8.72 2.29 24.60
CA TYR A 58 -10.04 2.91 24.63
C TYR A 58 -10.00 4.30 23.99
N MET A 59 -11.07 4.65 23.27
CA MET A 59 -11.36 6.03 22.83
C MET A 59 -12.42 6.66 23.75
N ILE A 60 -12.21 7.87 24.25
CA ILE A 60 -13.16 8.57 25.13
C ILE A 60 -13.93 9.62 24.33
N THR A 61 -13.24 10.39 23.49
CA THR A 61 -13.87 11.38 22.61
C THR A 61 -14.64 10.70 21.47
N PRO A 62 -15.91 11.05 21.23
CA PRO A 62 -16.64 10.56 20.08
C PRO A 62 -15.95 10.92 18.75
N SER A 63 -15.52 9.91 18.00
CA SER A 63 -14.78 10.11 16.74
C SER A 63 -15.56 9.73 15.47
N GLY A 64 -16.67 8.99 15.61
CA GLY A 64 -17.36 8.37 14.47
C GLY A 64 -16.61 7.16 13.89
N ARG A 65 -15.49 6.76 14.50
CA ARG A 65 -14.72 5.58 14.11
C ARG A 65 -14.73 4.49 15.18
N PHE A 66 -14.59 4.89 16.44
CA PHE A 66 -14.54 3.97 17.57
C PHE A 66 -15.68 4.25 18.53
N GLN A 67 -16.32 3.19 19.02
CA GLN A 67 -17.29 3.27 20.10
C GLN A 67 -16.58 3.74 21.37
N THR A 68 -17.10 4.79 21.98
CA THR A 68 -16.49 5.39 23.17
C THR A 68 -16.50 4.43 24.35
N ASN A 69 -15.46 4.50 25.18
CA ASN A 69 -15.30 3.74 26.43
C ASN A 69 -15.44 2.21 26.26
N THR A 70 -15.18 1.71 25.04
CA THR A 70 -15.21 0.29 24.72
C THR A 70 -13.79 -0.18 24.41
N ARG A 71 -13.44 -1.41 24.82
CA ARG A 71 -12.14 -2.01 24.50
C ARG A 71 -12.05 -2.19 22.99
N LEU A 72 -11.00 -1.63 22.37
CA LEU A 72 -10.78 -1.69 20.93
C LEU A 72 -9.90 -2.90 20.58
N CYS A 73 -10.36 -3.73 19.65
CA CYS A 73 -9.69 -4.97 19.25
C CYS A 73 -8.67 -4.75 18.13
N LEU A 74 -7.62 -4.00 18.39
CA LEU A 74 -6.55 -3.73 17.41
C LEU A 74 -5.45 -4.79 17.50
N SER A 75 -4.67 -5.02 16.44
CA SER A 75 -3.52 -5.97 16.45
C SER A 75 -2.44 -5.63 17.49
N ILE A 76 -2.49 -4.42 18.04
CA ILE A 76 -1.62 -3.87 19.10
C ILE A 76 -2.27 -3.89 20.49
N SER A 77 -3.46 -4.48 20.63
CA SER A 77 -4.27 -4.51 21.85
C SER A 77 -4.27 -5.88 22.52
N ASP A 78 -4.79 -5.93 23.74
CA ASP A 78 -4.89 -7.13 24.58
C ASP A 78 -5.75 -8.26 24.01
N TYR A 79 -6.53 -8.01 22.95
CA TYR A 79 -7.23 -9.04 22.20
C TYR A 79 -6.31 -9.93 21.37
N HIS A 80 -5.09 -9.46 21.06
CA HIS A 80 -4.14 -10.15 20.20
C HIS A 80 -2.77 -10.31 20.88
N PRO A 81 -2.68 -11.08 21.98
CA PRO A 81 -1.41 -11.29 22.69
C PRO A 81 -0.36 -12.01 21.83
N ASP A 82 -0.77 -12.80 20.82
CA ASP A 82 0.14 -13.54 19.95
C ASP A 82 0.84 -12.67 18.90
N THR A 83 0.26 -11.51 18.56
CA THR A 83 0.86 -10.52 17.64
C THR A 83 1.54 -9.38 18.38
N TRP A 84 1.55 -9.44 19.72
CA TRP A 84 2.14 -8.43 20.58
C TRP A 84 3.65 -8.49 20.57
N ASN A 85 4.29 -7.34 20.41
CA ASN A 85 5.74 -7.22 20.56
C ASN A 85 6.06 -6.47 21.86
N PRO A 86 6.73 -7.09 22.84
CA PRO A 86 7.16 -6.42 24.08
C PRO A 86 8.12 -5.24 23.90
N ALA A 87 8.67 -5.04 22.70
CA ALA A 87 9.47 -3.86 22.39
C ALA A 87 8.64 -2.63 21.98
N TRP A 88 7.32 -2.76 21.76
CA TRP A 88 6.47 -1.63 21.40
C TRP A 88 6.30 -0.64 22.55
N THR A 89 6.69 0.60 22.29
CA THR A 89 6.55 1.72 23.22
C THR A 89 5.13 2.30 23.18
N VAL A 90 4.76 3.10 24.20
CA VAL A 90 3.51 3.88 24.21
C VAL A 90 3.31 4.67 22.91
N SER A 91 4.38 5.30 22.42
CA SER A 91 4.41 6.02 21.13
C SER A 91 4.04 5.13 19.94
N THR A 92 4.53 3.89 19.91
CA THR A 92 4.24 2.93 18.84
C THR A 92 2.77 2.49 18.88
N ILE A 93 2.23 2.27 20.08
CA ILE A 93 0.83 1.87 20.28
C ILE A 93 -0.12 2.98 19.79
N ILE A 94 0.12 4.23 20.17
CA ILE A 94 -0.76 5.34 19.79
C ILE A 94 -0.64 5.64 18.28
N ASN A 95 0.55 5.51 17.68
CA ASN A 95 0.70 5.61 16.23
C ASN A 95 -0.06 4.52 15.48
N GLY A 96 -0.03 3.28 15.98
CA GLY A 96 -0.82 2.19 15.40
C GLY A 96 -2.32 2.46 15.49
N LEU A 97 -2.79 3.03 16.60
CA LEU A 97 -4.19 3.47 16.75
C LEU A 97 -4.57 4.57 15.74
N LEU A 98 -3.72 5.59 15.55
CA LEU A 98 -3.96 6.67 14.59
C LEU A 98 -4.01 6.15 13.15
N SER A 99 -3.12 5.22 12.78
CA SER A 99 -3.19 4.53 11.50
C SER A 99 -4.54 3.83 11.31
N PHE A 100 -4.97 3.04 12.31
CA PHE A 100 -6.27 2.34 12.28
C PHE A 100 -7.49 3.28 12.25
N MET A 101 -7.35 4.48 12.82
CA MET A 101 -8.40 5.50 12.82
C MET A 101 -8.67 6.03 11.40
N ASN A 102 -7.62 6.15 10.58
CA ASN A 102 -7.67 6.64 9.20
C ASN A 102 -8.05 5.56 8.17
N GLU A 103 -8.14 4.31 8.59
CA GLU A 103 -8.64 3.19 7.78
C GLU A 103 -10.16 2.99 7.96
N ASN A 104 -10.77 2.26 7.02
CA ASN A 104 -12.18 1.83 7.10
C ASN A 104 -12.34 0.34 7.49
N THR A 105 -11.25 -0.32 7.91
CA THR A 105 -11.25 -1.73 8.29
C THR A 105 -12.24 -1.98 9.45
N PRO A 106 -13.21 -2.91 9.32
CA PRO A 106 -14.14 -3.21 10.41
C PRO A 106 -13.45 -4.02 11.50
N THR A 107 -13.54 -3.55 12.74
CA THR A 107 -12.92 -4.17 13.92
C THR A 107 -13.88 -4.08 15.11
N LEU A 108 -13.76 -4.97 16.11
CA LEU A 108 -14.56 -4.89 17.32
C LEU A 108 -14.30 -3.56 18.06
N GLY A 109 -15.38 -2.84 18.35
CA GLY A 109 -15.33 -1.48 18.89
C GLY A 109 -15.34 -0.39 17.82
N CYS A 110 -15.44 -0.71 16.53
CA CYS A 110 -15.69 0.28 15.48
C CYS A 110 -17.18 0.61 15.33
N VAL A 111 -17.46 1.85 14.90
CA VAL A 111 -18.79 2.29 14.46
C VAL A 111 -18.72 2.72 12.99
N ASN A 112 -19.83 2.58 12.27
CA ASN A 112 -19.94 3.03 10.88
C ASN A 112 -20.73 4.34 10.85
N THR A 113 -20.02 5.45 10.60
CA THR A 113 -20.64 6.76 10.36
C THR A 113 -20.14 7.31 9.02
N THR A 114 -20.90 8.24 8.47
CA THR A 114 -20.52 9.00 7.27
C THR A 114 -19.34 9.93 7.54
N GLU A 115 -18.64 10.33 6.49
CA GLU A 115 -17.53 11.30 6.58
C GLU A 115 -18.00 12.67 7.08
N SER A 116 -19.22 13.08 6.73
CA SER A 116 -19.83 14.31 7.23
C SER A 116 -20.07 14.27 8.74
N GLU A 117 -20.57 13.15 9.27
CA GLU A 117 -20.71 12.95 10.71
C GLU A 117 -19.36 13.00 11.44
N LYS A 118 -18.32 12.36 10.88
CA LYS A 118 -16.95 12.43 11.45
C LYS A 118 -16.43 13.87 11.51
N ARG A 119 -16.62 14.67 10.45
CA ARG A 119 -16.25 16.09 10.42
C ARG A 119 -17.01 16.94 11.43
N ILE A 120 -18.29 16.63 11.67
CA ILE A 120 -19.08 17.29 12.73
C ILE A 120 -18.52 16.93 14.11
N LEU A 121 -18.17 15.66 14.33
CA LEU A 121 -17.59 15.19 15.59
C LEU A 121 -16.19 15.78 15.83
N ALA A 122 -15.37 15.93 14.78
CA ALA A 122 -14.08 16.61 14.85
C ALA A 122 -14.23 18.04 15.38
N LYS A 123 -15.18 18.82 14.86
CA LYS A 123 -15.46 20.19 15.35
C LYS A 123 -15.92 20.20 16.82
N LYS A 124 -16.74 19.22 17.22
CA LYS A 124 -17.29 19.13 18.59
C LYS A 124 -16.29 18.59 19.61
N SER A 125 -15.20 17.96 19.16
CA SER A 125 -14.27 17.25 20.04
C SER A 125 -13.60 18.18 21.07
N ARG A 126 -13.29 19.42 20.67
CA ARG A 126 -12.62 20.41 21.53
C ARG A 126 -13.48 20.76 22.75
N ALA A 127 -14.73 21.14 22.50
CA ALA A 127 -15.68 21.44 23.57
C ALA A 127 -15.97 20.20 24.45
N PHE A 128 -16.08 19.02 23.83
CA PHE A 128 -16.26 17.76 24.56
C PHE A 128 -15.10 17.48 25.52
N ASN A 129 -13.85 17.65 25.06
CA ASN A 129 -12.66 17.40 25.87
C ASN A 129 -12.52 18.42 27.00
N LEU A 130 -12.83 19.70 26.74
CA LEU A 130 -12.77 20.76 27.77
C LEU A 130 -13.84 20.60 28.87
N ALA A 131 -14.92 19.87 28.60
CA ALA A 131 -15.89 19.48 29.63
C ALA A 131 -15.41 18.29 30.49
N ASN A 132 -14.36 17.58 30.07
CA ASN A 132 -13.80 16.47 30.81
C ASN A 132 -12.69 16.95 31.77
N ARG A 133 -12.95 16.84 33.08
CA ARG A 133 -12.01 17.26 34.12
C ARG A 133 -10.67 16.52 34.04
N THR A 134 -10.69 15.22 33.80
CA THR A 134 -9.46 14.42 33.67
C THR A 134 -8.63 14.85 32.46
N PHE A 135 -9.26 15.23 31.34
CA PHE A 135 -8.55 15.80 30.20
C PHE A 135 -7.90 17.13 30.57
N CYS A 136 -8.64 18.03 31.22
CA CYS A 136 -8.13 19.33 31.64
C CYS A 136 -6.95 19.22 32.60
N ASP A 137 -7.05 18.32 33.59
CA ASP A 137 -6.02 18.14 34.61
C ASP A 137 -4.73 17.51 34.02
N LEU A 138 -4.86 16.58 33.06
CA LEU A 138 -3.72 15.86 32.48
C LEU A 138 -3.05 16.59 31.30
N PHE A 139 -3.82 17.41 30.57
CA PHE A 139 -3.35 18.14 29.38
C PHE A 139 -3.63 19.64 29.55
N ASP A 140 -3.17 20.23 30.66
CA ASP A 140 -3.43 21.64 31.00
C ASP A 140 -2.98 22.61 29.89
N ASP A 141 -1.76 22.44 29.37
CA ASP A 141 -1.24 23.27 28.26
C ASP A 141 -2.12 23.18 27.01
N LEU A 142 -2.55 21.96 26.64
CA LEU A 142 -3.47 21.76 25.51
C LEU A 142 -4.85 22.36 25.81
N SER A 143 -5.32 22.26 27.05
CA SER A 143 -6.63 22.77 27.42
C SER A 143 -6.70 24.29 27.34
N LYS A 144 -5.61 24.97 27.73
CA LYS A 144 -5.45 26.42 27.54
C LYS A 144 -5.40 26.79 26.06
N GLU A 145 -4.64 26.05 25.25
CA GLU A 145 -4.55 26.21 23.80
C GLU A 145 -5.93 26.08 23.14
N LEU A 146 -6.67 25.02 23.44
CA LEU A 146 -8.01 24.77 22.88
C LEU A 146 -9.05 25.81 23.33
N ARG A 147 -8.97 26.32 24.57
CA ARG A 147 -9.84 27.41 25.03
C ARG A 147 -9.58 28.69 24.24
N ALA A 148 -8.31 29.07 24.08
CA ALA A 148 -7.94 30.25 23.30
C ALA A 148 -8.41 30.15 21.84
N GLN A 149 -8.23 28.99 21.20
CA GLN A 149 -8.72 28.75 19.84
C GLN A 149 -10.25 28.87 19.73
N LEU A 150 -11.00 28.33 20.69
CA LEU A 150 -12.47 28.45 20.69
C LEU A 150 -12.95 29.86 20.98
N GLU A 151 -12.25 30.60 21.85
CA GLU A 151 -12.52 32.01 22.12
C GLU A 151 -12.25 32.88 20.89
N GLU A 152 -11.12 32.65 20.20
CA GLU A 152 -10.78 33.33 18.95
C GLU A 152 -11.78 33.00 17.83
N GLU A 153 -12.18 31.73 17.69
CA GLU A 153 -13.24 31.33 16.76
C GLU A 153 -14.59 31.96 17.10
N ALA A 154 -14.92 32.13 18.38
CA ALA A 154 -16.14 32.81 18.81
C ALA A 154 -16.08 34.33 18.57
N LEU A 155 -14.90 34.94 18.69
CA LEU A 155 -14.65 36.36 18.40
C LEU A 155 -14.67 36.66 16.89
N ASN A 156 -14.15 35.73 16.08
CA ASN A 156 -14.08 35.81 14.62
C ASN A 156 -15.32 35.23 13.93
N ALA A 157 -16.23 34.61 14.68
CA ALA A 157 -17.54 34.23 14.16
C ALA A 157 -18.27 35.50 13.74
N PRO A 158 -18.87 35.55 12.53
CA PRO A 158 -19.65 36.70 12.10
C PRO A 158 -20.68 37.02 13.19
N GLN A 159 -20.69 38.27 13.65
CA GLN A 159 -21.69 38.78 14.59
C GLN A 159 -23.08 38.69 13.94
N LEU A 160 -23.74 37.55 14.12
CA LEU A 160 -25.18 37.45 14.13
C LEU A 160 -25.58 37.18 15.58
N ALA A 161 -25.48 38.22 16.42
CA ALA A 161 -26.11 38.20 17.72
C ALA A 161 -27.54 38.74 17.59
N THR A 162 -28.47 37.95 18.12
CA THR A 162 -29.77 38.35 18.67
C THR A 162 -30.78 39.02 17.73
N GLU A 163 -31.68 38.21 17.16
CA GLU A 163 -33.12 38.51 17.25
C GLU A 163 -33.86 37.25 17.71
N GLU A 164 -34.33 37.28 18.96
CA GLU A 164 -35.46 36.47 19.38
C GLU A 164 -36.74 37.01 18.72
N SER A 165 -37.57 36.07 18.28
CA SER A 165 -39.03 36.14 18.10
C SER A 165 -39.60 36.18 16.66
N LYS A 166 -40.10 34.99 16.32
CA LYS A 166 -41.20 34.62 15.41
C LYS A 166 -40.91 34.41 13.93
N PRO A 167 -41.56 33.38 13.35
CA PRO A 167 -41.11 32.75 12.11
C PRO A 167 -41.84 33.35 10.92
N ASP A 168 -41.17 33.56 9.79
CA ASP A 168 -41.77 33.05 8.55
C ASP A 168 -40.84 32.91 7.33
N GLU A 169 -41.13 31.83 6.60
CA GLU A 169 -41.12 31.73 5.13
C GLU A 169 -39.91 32.25 4.33
N ARG A 170 -38.91 31.38 4.11
CA ARG A 170 -38.50 31.02 2.72
C ARG A 170 -37.43 29.94 2.58
N SER A 171 -36.73 29.53 3.64
CA SER A 171 -35.60 28.60 3.52
C SER A 171 -35.87 27.18 4.04
N ARG A 172 -37.08 26.65 3.83
CA ARG A 172 -37.43 25.23 4.06
C ARG A 172 -37.91 24.53 2.79
N ARG A 173 -37.13 24.57 1.69
CA ARG A 173 -37.51 23.83 0.47
C ARG A 173 -36.47 22.88 -0.11
N ALA A 174 -35.29 22.74 0.49
CA ALA A 174 -34.27 21.82 -0.06
C ALA A 174 -33.87 20.67 0.88
N ASP A 175 -33.75 20.89 2.20
CA ASP A 175 -33.26 19.83 3.12
C ASP A 175 -34.34 19.06 3.89
N GLY A 176 -35.62 19.31 3.60
CA GLY A 176 -36.76 18.67 4.28
C GLY A 176 -37.30 17.39 3.62
N LEU A 177 -36.78 16.99 2.45
CA LEU A 177 -37.35 15.89 1.68
C LEU A 177 -36.82 14.50 2.09
N ASP A 178 -35.53 14.39 2.45
CA ASP A 178 -34.92 13.09 2.77
C ASP A 178 -35.22 12.61 4.20
N GLY A 179 -35.29 13.54 5.16
CA GLY A 179 -35.66 13.22 6.55
C GLY A 179 -37.14 12.85 6.73
N MET A 180 -38.04 13.53 6.01
CA MET A 180 -39.47 13.22 6.02
C MET A 180 -39.79 11.92 5.26
N ALA A 181 -39.04 11.58 4.21
CA ALA A 181 -39.19 10.31 3.51
C ALA A 181 -38.84 9.11 4.41
N SER A 182 -37.76 9.21 5.20
CA SER A 182 -37.36 8.17 6.16
C SER A 182 -38.35 8.01 7.32
N LEU A 183 -38.89 9.14 7.85
CA LEU A 183 -39.89 9.09 8.90
C LEU A 183 -41.25 8.56 8.38
N ALA A 184 -41.68 8.99 7.19
CA ALA A 184 -42.88 8.50 6.54
C ALA A 184 -42.76 7.01 6.21
N TYR A 185 -41.60 6.55 5.74
CA TYR A 185 -41.34 5.14 5.50
C TYR A 185 -41.47 4.31 6.78
N ASN A 186 -40.84 4.74 7.87
CA ASN A 186 -40.94 4.03 9.16
C ASN A 186 -42.37 4.05 9.72
N VAL A 187 -43.12 5.14 9.57
CA VAL A 187 -44.53 5.23 9.98
C VAL A 187 -45.42 4.34 9.11
N ILE A 188 -45.20 4.27 7.80
CA ILE A 188 -45.95 3.39 6.88
C ILE A 188 -45.67 1.92 7.19
N VAL A 189 -44.41 1.56 7.48
CA VAL A 189 -44.04 0.19 7.86
C VAL A 189 -44.68 -0.19 9.20
N VAL A 190 -44.63 0.67 10.21
CA VAL A 190 -45.27 0.43 11.52
C VAL A 190 -46.80 0.35 11.37
N ALA A 191 -47.43 1.25 10.61
CA ALA A 191 -48.86 1.21 10.33
C ALA A 191 -49.26 -0.06 9.58
N GLY A 192 -48.43 -0.51 8.62
CA GLY A 192 -48.63 -1.76 7.88
C GLY A 192 -48.56 -2.99 8.79
N VAL A 193 -47.60 -3.05 9.71
CA VAL A 193 -47.48 -4.14 10.70
C VAL A 193 -48.66 -4.15 11.67
N VAL A 194 -49.12 -2.98 12.11
CA VAL A 194 -50.31 -2.86 12.99
C VAL A 194 -51.58 -3.28 12.25
N LEU A 195 -51.78 -2.84 11.00
CA LEU A 195 -52.92 -3.25 10.18
C LEU A 195 -52.89 -4.75 9.87
N LEU A 196 -51.71 -5.33 9.61
CA LEU A 196 -51.55 -6.77 9.42
C LEU A 196 -51.89 -7.53 10.70
N ALA A 197 -51.43 -7.06 11.86
CA ALA A 197 -51.75 -7.67 13.15
C ALA A 197 -53.25 -7.58 13.47
N LEU A 198 -53.90 -6.46 13.16
CA LEU A 198 -55.35 -6.28 13.32
C LEU A 198 -56.14 -7.15 12.33
N ALA A 199 -55.70 -7.28 11.08
CA ALA A 199 -56.30 -8.18 10.10
C ALA A 199 -56.18 -9.65 10.54
N VAL A 200 -55.00 -10.07 11.01
CA VAL A 200 -54.78 -11.42 11.56
C VAL A 200 -55.68 -11.67 12.78
N LYS A 201 -55.85 -10.67 13.66
CA LYS A 201 -56.73 -10.74 14.84
C LYS A 201 -58.22 -10.80 14.46
N ALA A 202 -58.64 -10.06 13.44
CA ALA A 202 -60.01 -10.08 12.92
C ALA A 202 -60.32 -11.41 12.20
N ILE A 203 -59.36 -11.96 11.45
CA ILE A 203 -59.49 -13.27 10.80
C ILE A 203 -59.55 -14.40 11.84
N TYR A 204 -58.84 -14.28 12.98
CA TYR A 204 -58.95 -15.23 14.10
C TYR A 204 -60.32 -15.19 14.80
N GLY A 205 -61.03 -14.05 14.75
CA GLY A 205 -62.36 -13.88 15.35
C GLY A 205 -63.52 -14.32 14.47
N LEU A 206 -63.32 -14.38 13.15
CA LEU A 206 -64.27 -14.96 12.19
C LEU A 206 -63.94 -16.43 12.03
N MET A 207 -64.89 -17.34 12.31
CA MET A 207 -64.70 -18.80 12.21
C MET A 207 -64.42 -19.25 10.75
N LEU A 208 -63.21 -19.00 10.27
CA LEU A 208 -62.70 -19.39 8.96
C LEU A 208 -61.89 -20.68 9.10
N SER A 209 -62.05 -21.59 8.13
CA SER A 209 -61.31 -22.85 8.12
C SER A 209 -59.79 -22.61 7.96
N ARG A 210 -58.94 -23.45 8.56
CA ARG A 210 -57.46 -23.34 8.51
C ARG A 210 -56.90 -23.13 7.09
N ARG A 211 -57.56 -23.68 6.07
CA ARG A 211 -57.18 -23.50 4.66
C ARG A 211 -57.39 -22.09 4.14
N GLN A 212 -58.51 -21.45 4.51
CA GLN A 212 -58.82 -20.07 4.12
C GLN A 212 -57.88 -19.07 4.80
N PHE A 213 -57.51 -19.31 6.06
CA PHE A 213 -56.52 -18.52 6.77
C PHE A 213 -55.16 -18.49 6.05
N PHE A 214 -54.70 -19.66 5.61
CA PHE A 214 -53.40 -19.80 4.96
C PHE A 214 -53.35 -19.11 3.59
N ILE A 215 -54.45 -19.22 2.83
CA ILE A 215 -54.57 -18.56 1.52
C ILE A 215 -54.55 -17.04 1.68
N ILE A 216 -55.33 -16.49 2.62
CA ILE A 216 -55.40 -15.04 2.86
C ILE A 216 -54.04 -14.52 3.34
N PHE A 217 -53.37 -15.24 4.25
CA PHE A 217 -52.03 -14.88 4.72
C PHE A 217 -51.01 -14.85 3.56
N LEU A 218 -51.02 -15.87 2.70
CA LEU A 218 -50.11 -15.94 1.55
C LEU A 218 -50.33 -14.79 0.56
N VAL A 219 -51.60 -14.43 0.28
CA VAL A 219 -51.91 -13.29 -0.61
C VAL A 219 -51.42 -11.98 -0.01
N LEU A 220 -51.58 -11.77 1.30
CA LEU A 220 -51.09 -10.55 1.97
C LEU A 220 -49.57 -10.45 1.96
N VAL A 221 -48.86 -11.56 2.16
CA VAL A 221 -47.38 -11.59 2.09
C VAL A 221 -46.90 -11.30 0.66
N LEU A 222 -47.51 -11.92 -0.35
CA LEU A 222 -47.13 -11.68 -1.75
C LEU A 222 -47.40 -10.23 -2.16
N ALA A 223 -48.55 -9.67 -1.76
CA ALA A 223 -48.86 -8.26 -2.00
C ALA A 223 -47.83 -7.33 -1.35
N PHE A 224 -47.44 -7.60 -0.10
CA PHE A 224 -46.41 -6.85 0.61
C PHE A 224 -45.05 -6.94 -0.11
N CYS A 225 -44.62 -8.13 -0.54
CA CYS A 225 -43.38 -8.31 -1.29
C CYS A 225 -43.38 -7.57 -2.63
N SER A 226 -44.50 -7.56 -3.35
CA SER A 226 -44.62 -6.81 -4.61
C SER A 226 -44.56 -5.30 -4.42
N VAL A 227 -45.16 -4.77 -3.35
CA VAL A 227 -45.05 -3.34 -3.01
C VAL A 227 -43.61 -2.99 -2.62
N LEU A 228 -42.94 -3.85 -1.85
CA LEU A 228 -41.55 -3.66 -1.47
C LEU A 228 -40.61 -3.66 -2.69
N TYR A 229 -40.83 -4.57 -3.64
CA TYR A 229 -40.06 -4.64 -4.89
C TYR A 229 -40.23 -3.37 -5.75
N LEU A 230 -41.47 -2.86 -5.85
CA LEU A 230 -41.75 -1.61 -6.58
C LEU A 230 -41.16 -0.37 -5.89
N LEU A 231 -41.08 -0.35 -4.56
CA LEU A 231 -40.45 0.75 -3.80
C LEU A 231 -38.92 0.76 -3.98
N VAL A 232 -38.27 -0.41 -3.95
CA VAL A 232 -36.82 -0.51 -4.15
C VAL A 232 -36.42 -0.09 -5.57
N ASN A 233 -37.14 -0.53 -6.60
CA ASN A 233 -36.83 -0.16 -7.97
C ASN A 233 -37.10 1.32 -8.30
N ASN A 234 -37.99 2.00 -7.59
CA ASN A 234 -38.22 3.44 -7.77
C ASN A 234 -37.23 4.33 -6.99
N LEU A 235 -36.54 3.80 -5.96
CA LEU A 235 -35.49 4.53 -5.22
C LEU A 235 -34.10 4.40 -5.86
N VAL A 236 -33.89 3.42 -6.74
CA VAL A 236 -32.63 3.20 -7.46
C VAL A 236 -32.78 3.67 -8.92
N GLN A 237 -32.94 4.98 -9.11
CA GLN A 237 -32.57 5.63 -10.38
C GLN A 237 -31.12 6.08 -10.27
N THR A 238 -30.20 5.29 -10.83
CA THR A 238 -28.81 5.70 -11.02
C THR A 238 -28.76 6.83 -12.05
N PRO A 239 -28.13 8.00 -11.77
CA PRO A 239 -27.88 8.98 -12.81
C PRO A 239 -26.74 8.48 -13.71
N THR A 240 -27.08 8.20 -14.96
CA THR A 240 -26.11 8.16 -16.07
C THR A 240 -25.54 9.56 -16.26
N ILE A 241 -24.30 9.80 -15.83
CA ILE A 241 -23.59 11.06 -16.08
C ILE A 241 -23.06 11.05 -17.52
N HIS A 242 -23.82 11.71 -18.41
CA HIS A 242 -23.25 12.32 -19.60
C HIS A 242 -22.50 13.61 -19.23
N ARG A 243 -21.22 13.61 -19.60
CA ARG A 243 -20.32 14.72 -19.93
C ARG A 243 -20.90 16.15 -19.87
N GLY A 244 -20.34 16.97 -18.96
CA GLY A 244 -20.03 18.38 -19.21
C GLY A 244 -20.76 19.44 -18.37
N SER A 245 -20.12 19.94 -17.30
CA SER A 245 -19.73 21.35 -17.18
C SER A 245 -18.95 21.63 -15.89
N ARG A 246 -17.88 22.41 -16.05
CA ARG A 246 -16.81 22.78 -15.11
C ARG A 246 -17.29 23.65 -13.94
N CYS A 247 -16.70 23.42 -12.77
CA CYS A 247 -16.26 24.48 -11.84
C CYS A 247 -14.89 24.09 -11.25
N VAL A 248 -13.85 24.65 -11.86
CA VAL A 248 -12.45 24.88 -11.44
C VAL A 248 -11.87 23.88 -10.44
N ASP A 249 -11.30 22.82 -10.99
CA ASP A 249 -10.25 22.03 -10.35
C ASP A 249 -9.09 22.95 -9.96
N ALA A 250 -8.70 22.95 -8.69
CA ALA A 250 -7.30 23.15 -8.34
C ALA A 250 -6.57 21.89 -8.82
N VAL A 251 -6.25 21.88 -10.11
CA VAL A 251 -5.30 20.95 -10.72
C VAL A 251 -4.00 21.10 -9.94
N THR A 252 -3.73 20.19 -9.00
CA THR A 252 -2.34 19.78 -8.79
C THR A 252 -1.92 19.26 -10.16
N ALA A 253 -1.20 20.08 -10.92
CA ALA A 253 -0.68 19.66 -12.20
C ALA A 253 0.09 18.37 -11.95
N GLU A 254 -0.45 17.24 -12.43
CA GLU A 254 0.36 16.04 -12.62
C GLU A 254 1.57 16.54 -13.40
N ARG A 255 2.75 16.48 -12.79
CA ARG A 255 3.96 16.87 -13.51
C ARG A 255 3.98 15.98 -14.76
N PRO A 256 4.11 16.57 -15.97
CA PRO A 256 4.17 15.76 -17.16
C PRO A 256 5.35 14.80 -17.03
N HIS A 257 5.06 13.50 -17.01
CA HIS A 257 6.10 12.49 -17.09
C HIS A 257 6.85 12.67 -18.41
N ARG A 258 8.17 12.53 -18.35
CA ARG A 258 9.04 12.61 -19.55
C ARG A 258 8.60 11.63 -20.62
N PHE A 259 8.08 10.47 -20.21
CA PHE A 259 7.75 9.38 -21.12
C PHE A 259 6.29 8.96 -21.05
N THR A 260 5.81 8.40 -22.18
CA THR A 260 4.50 7.76 -22.28
C THR A 260 4.39 6.55 -21.34
N PRO A 261 3.19 6.25 -20.81
CA PRO A 261 2.97 5.05 -20.01
C PRO A 261 3.42 3.76 -20.72
N THR A 262 3.93 2.80 -19.96
CA THR A 262 4.46 1.53 -20.48
C THR A 262 4.03 0.33 -19.64
N TYR A 263 3.78 -0.82 -20.25
CA TYR A 263 3.48 -2.03 -19.48
C TYR A 263 4.70 -2.52 -18.68
N LEU A 264 5.85 -2.63 -19.34
CA LEU A 264 7.11 -3.07 -18.73
C LEU A 264 8.18 -1.99 -18.89
N LEU A 265 8.63 -1.42 -17.77
CA LEU A 265 9.86 -0.64 -17.74
C LEU A 265 11.06 -1.57 -17.50
N ILE A 266 12.12 -1.43 -18.27
CA ILE A 266 13.37 -2.17 -18.08
C ILE A 266 14.43 -1.18 -17.60
N ILE A 267 14.95 -1.39 -16.39
CA ILE A 267 16.08 -0.62 -15.88
C ILE A 267 17.32 -1.48 -15.99
N VAL A 268 18.20 -1.11 -16.91
CA VAL A 268 19.50 -1.76 -17.09
C VAL A 268 20.52 -1.05 -16.20
N MET A 269 21.11 -1.78 -15.25
CA MET A 269 22.16 -1.25 -14.38
C MET A 269 23.46 -1.14 -15.18
N SER A 270 23.92 0.09 -15.44
CA SER A 270 25.07 0.38 -16.30
C SER A 270 26.01 1.42 -15.66
N HIS A 271 27.26 1.49 -16.09
CA HIS A 271 28.23 2.47 -15.60
C HIS A 271 28.55 3.57 -16.62
N SER A 272 29.19 4.66 -16.21
CA SER A 272 29.55 5.77 -17.11
C SER A 272 30.39 5.32 -18.31
N ASN A 273 31.28 4.34 -18.11
CA ASN A 273 32.20 3.80 -19.12
C ASN A 273 31.61 2.68 -20.00
N ASP A 274 30.35 2.26 -19.76
CA ASP A 274 29.70 1.15 -20.47
C ASP A 274 29.04 1.54 -21.81
N SER A 275 29.41 2.66 -22.42
CA SER A 275 28.73 3.17 -23.63
C SER A 275 28.70 2.15 -24.78
N SER A 276 29.78 1.39 -24.97
CA SER A 276 29.82 0.31 -25.97
C SER A 276 28.83 -0.80 -25.65
N THR A 277 28.77 -1.25 -24.39
CA THR A 277 27.82 -2.27 -23.92
C THR A 277 26.37 -1.81 -24.09
N ARG A 278 26.05 -0.55 -23.75
CA ARG A 278 24.72 0.02 -23.96
C ARG A 278 24.32 0.03 -25.43
N SER A 279 25.22 0.46 -26.32
CA SER A 279 24.99 0.39 -27.78
C SER A 279 24.68 -1.04 -28.23
N VAL A 280 25.39 -2.04 -27.71
CA VAL A 280 25.12 -3.45 -28.04
C VAL A 280 23.74 -3.87 -27.58
N ILE A 281 23.35 -3.52 -26.36
CA ILE A 281 22.04 -3.85 -25.80
C ILE A 281 20.93 -3.23 -26.64
N ARG A 282 21.06 -1.95 -27.02
CA ARG A 282 20.14 -1.24 -27.93
C ARG A 282 20.03 -1.94 -29.29
N ASP A 283 21.14 -2.43 -29.83
CA ASP A 283 21.20 -3.06 -31.14
C ASP A 283 20.85 -4.55 -31.16
N THR A 284 20.65 -5.15 -29.99
CA THR A 284 20.37 -6.58 -29.85
C THR A 284 19.01 -6.83 -29.21
N TRP A 285 18.95 -7.35 -27.98
CA TRP A 285 17.73 -7.89 -27.41
C TRP A 285 16.65 -6.84 -27.15
N LEU A 286 17.00 -5.55 -27.00
CA LEU A 286 15.99 -4.48 -26.94
C LEU A 286 15.21 -4.34 -28.26
N ARG A 287 15.81 -4.67 -29.41
CA ARG A 287 15.11 -4.68 -30.71
C ARG A 287 14.03 -5.75 -30.82
N LEU A 288 14.01 -6.72 -29.89
CA LEU A 288 12.95 -7.73 -29.82
C LEU A 288 11.61 -7.15 -29.29
N SER A 289 11.58 -5.88 -28.89
CA SER A 289 10.36 -5.16 -28.47
C SER A 289 9.49 -4.73 -29.67
N ALA A 290 8.87 -5.68 -30.35
CA ALA A 290 8.09 -5.42 -31.58
C ALA A 290 6.83 -4.53 -31.41
N LYS A 291 6.48 -4.13 -30.17
CA LYS A 291 5.24 -3.40 -29.86
C LYS A 291 5.47 -1.96 -29.39
N GLY A 292 6.71 -1.47 -29.45
CA GLY A 292 7.04 -0.08 -29.14
C GLY A 292 6.96 0.29 -27.65
N PRO A 293 7.13 1.59 -27.33
CA PRO A 293 7.37 2.07 -25.97
C PRO A 293 6.20 1.92 -25.00
N SER A 294 4.97 1.79 -25.51
CA SER A 294 3.78 1.53 -24.68
C SER A 294 3.76 0.11 -24.09
N GLN A 295 4.47 -0.83 -24.72
CA GLN A 295 4.58 -2.20 -24.21
C GLN A 295 5.87 -2.40 -23.42
N VAL A 296 6.99 -1.87 -23.93
CA VAL A 296 8.31 -1.97 -23.29
C VAL A 296 9.06 -0.67 -23.48
N ARG A 297 9.49 -0.06 -22.37
CA ARG A 297 10.46 1.02 -22.36
C ARG A 297 11.70 0.57 -21.61
N HIS A 298 12.87 1.05 -22.03
CA HIS A 298 14.12 0.80 -21.32
C HIS A 298 14.77 2.11 -20.88
N LEU A 299 15.53 2.04 -19.78
CA LEU A 299 16.39 3.10 -19.28
C LEU A 299 17.70 2.51 -18.77
N PHE A 300 18.82 3.17 -19.04
CA PHE A 300 20.13 2.81 -18.48
C PHE A 300 20.43 3.66 -17.25
N SER A 301 20.48 3.04 -16.08
CA SER A 301 20.72 3.78 -14.83
C SER A 301 22.21 3.94 -14.55
N ILE A 302 22.65 5.20 -14.39
CA ILE A 302 24.06 5.57 -14.25
C ILE A 302 24.22 6.60 -13.12
N GLY A 303 25.12 6.34 -12.17
CA GLY A 303 25.53 7.31 -11.16
C GLY A 303 26.52 8.31 -11.72
N THR A 304 26.25 9.60 -11.57
CA THR A 304 27.08 10.65 -12.18
C THR A 304 27.89 11.46 -11.17
N LYS A 305 27.70 11.22 -9.86
CA LYS A 305 28.46 11.91 -8.82
C LYS A 305 29.92 11.47 -8.84
N GLY A 306 30.83 12.44 -9.00
CA GLY A 306 32.28 12.21 -9.00
C GLY A 306 32.88 11.93 -10.38
N LEU A 307 32.09 11.95 -11.45
CA LEU A 307 32.59 11.90 -12.82
C LEU A 307 33.27 13.22 -13.20
N SER A 308 34.28 13.13 -14.07
CA SER A 308 34.90 14.30 -14.69
C SER A 308 33.97 14.98 -15.70
N ASP A 309 34.21 16.25 -16.01
CA ASP A 309 33.43 17.00 -17.01
C ASP A 309 33.44 16.32 -18.39
N ILE A 310 34.55 15.64 -18.74
CA ILE A 310 34.68 14.88 -20.00
C ILE A 310 33.75 13.67 -20.00
N GLU A 311 33.66 12.95 -18.89
CA GLU A 311 32.76 11.79 -18.76
C GLU A 311 31.30 12.23 -18.72
N LEU A 312 30.97 13.31 -18.00
CA LEU A 312 29.63 13.89 -17.99
C LEU A 312 29.20 14.35 -19.38
N LYS A 313 30.09 15.04 -20.11
CA LYS A 313 29.80 15.48 -21.48
C LYS A 313 29.46 14.29 -22.38
N LYS A 314 30.23 13.21 -22.34
CA LYS A 314 29.93 11.99 -23.12
C LYS A 314 28.56 11.41 -22.80
N LEU A 315 28.15 11.43 -21.53
CA LEU A 315 26.82 10.96 -21.13
C LEU A 315 25.71 11.89 -21.61
N TYR A 316 25.93 13.21 -21.58
CA TYR A 316 24.95 14.17 -22.11
C TYR A 316 24.81 14.08 -23.64
N ASP A 317 25.93 13.95 -24.36
CA ASP A 317 25.91 13.74 -25.81
C ASP A 317 25.18 12.43 -26.17
N GLU A 318 25.41 11.35 -25.40
CA GLU A 318 24.67 10.09 -25.55
C GLU A 318 23.17 10.25 -25.22
N GLN A 319 22.84 11.01 -24.17
CA GLN A 319 21.47 11.28 -23.79
C GLN A 319 20.71 12.07 -24.85
N GLU A 320 21.34 13.08 -25.46
CA GLU A 320 20.75 13.85 -26.56
C GLU A 320 20.43 12.96 -27.76
N GLN A 321 21.27 11.95 -28.01
CA GLN A 321 21.08 11.03 -29.12
C GLN A 321 19.98 9.97 -28.88
N TYR A 322 19.91 9.39 -27.68
CA TYR A 322 19.08 8.20 -27.42
C TYR A 322 17.91 8.42 -26.46
N ASP A 323 17.93 9.49 -25.66
CA ASP A 323 16.90 9.83 -24.67
C ASP A 323 16.53 8.67 -23.72
N ASP A 324 17.50 7.82 -23.37
CA ASP A 324 17.27 6.57 -22.62
C ASP A 324 18.22 6.36 -21.43
N LEU A 325 18.94 7.38 -20.99
CA LEU A 325 19.73 7.36 -19.76
C LEU A 325 18.92 7.91 -18.58
N LEU A 326 19.04 7.22 -17.45
CA LEU A 326 18.55 7.62 -16.13
C LEU A 326 19.76 8.05 -15.28
N LEU A 327 20.10 9.34 -15.38
CA LEU A 327 21.30 9.92 -14.77
C LEU A 327 21.05 10.31 -13.30
N LEU A 328 21.74 9.64 -12.38
CA LEU A 328 21.56 9.81 -10.94
C LEU A 328 22.62 10.78 -10.38
N ALA A 329 22.31 12.09 -10.46
CA ALA A 329 23.21 13.21 -10.10
C ALA A 329 23.88 13.09 -8.71
N SER A 330 23.16 12.55 -7.73
CA SER A 330 23.63 12.46 -6.34
C SER A 330 24.24 11.09 -5.99
N HIS A 331 24.48 10.22 -6.98
CA HIS A 331 24.90 8.83 -6.77
C HIS A 331 26.31 8.55 -7.31
N VAL A 332 27.15 7.91 -6.49
CA VAL A 332 28.49 7.44 -6.88
C VAL A 332 28.40 5.97 -7.24
N ASP A 333 28.74 5.64 -8.49
CA ASP A 333 28.71 4.26 -9.00
C ASP A 333 29.86 3.42 -8.44
N THR A 334 29.54 2.59 -7.45
CA THR A 334 30.42 1.52 -6.94
C THR A 334 29.59 0.27 -6.67
N TYR A 335 30.25 -0.89 -6.56
CA TYR A 335 29.57 -2.12 -6.21
C TYR A 335 28.89 -2.01 -4.82
N GLU A 336 29.56 -1.41 -3.85
CA GLU A 336 29.02 -1.20 -2.49
C GLU A 336 27.78 -0.30 -2.44
N ASN A 337 27.58 0.53 -3.47
CA ASN A 337 26.44 1.44 -3.57
C ASN A 337 25.33 0.90 -4.46
N LEU A 338 25.45 -0.31 -5.01
CA LEU A 338 24.48 -0.84 -5.97
C LEU A 338 23.05 -0.91 -5.40
N ALA A 339 22.87 -1.28 -4.13
CA ALA A 339 21.57 -1.25 -3.47
C ALA A 339 20.96 0.16 -3.44
N ARG A 340 21.77 1.19 -3.13
CA ARG A 340 21.35 2.59 -3.18
C ARG A 340 21.05 3.04 -4.60
N LYS A 341 21.80 2.53 -5.57
CA LYS A 341 21.55 2.78 -6.99
C LYS A 341 20.17 2.26 -7.36
N THR A 342 19.86 0.99 -7.10
CA THR A 342 18.55 0.39 -7.39
C THR A 342 17.39 1.22 -6.80
N ALA A 343 17.45 1.55 -5.51
CA ALA A 343 16.39 2.34 -4.87
C ALA A 343 16.23 3.72 -5.51
N ARG A 344 17.36 4.39 -5.83
CA ARG A 344 17.34 5.68 -6.51
C ARG A 344 16.85 5.59 -7.96
N SER A 345 17.20 4.52 -8.68
CA SER A 345 16.70 4.23 -10.02
C SER A 345 15.19 4.09 -10.01
N PHE A 346 14.60 3.36 -9.05
CA PHE A 346 13.14 3.28 -8.91
C PHE A 346 12.51 4.63 -8.62
N LYS A 347 13.10 5.40 -7.69
CA LYS A 347 12.61 6.75 -7.36
C LYS A 347 12.57 7.66 -8.58
N THR A 348 13.66 7.76 -9.32
CA THR A 348 13.73 8.61 -10.52
C THR A 348 12.86 8.06 -11.66
N ALA A 349 12.79 6.73 -11.83
CA ALA A 349 11.96 6.11 -12.87
C ALA A 349 10.46 6.37 -12.67
N ILE A 350 9.96 6.36 -11.44
CA ILE A 350 8.55 6.64 -11.11
C ILE A 350 8.20 8.10 -11.38
N GLU A 351 9.16 9.01 -11.22
CA GLU A 351 8.99 10.42 -11.59
C GLU A 351 8.97 10.61 -13.13
N GLU A 352 9.70 9.78 -13.89
CA GLU A 352 9.85 9.94 -15.35
C GLU A 352 8.87 9.11 -16.20
N VAL A 353 8.37 7.98 -15.71
CA VAL A 353 7.58 7.00 -16.47
C VAL A 353 6.45 6.41 -15.61
N ASN A 354 5.23 6.39 -16.16
CA ASN A 354 4.16 5.55 -15.62
C ASN A 354 4.31 4.11 -16.13
N PHE A 355 4.46 3.13 -15.23
CA PHE A 355 4.60 1.72 -15.62
C PHE A 355 3.84 0.75 -14.72
N GLU A 356 3.53 -0.45 -15.23
CA GLU A 356 2.87 -1.50 -14.42
C GLU A 356 3.88 -2.43 -13.74
N PHE A 357 4.95 -2.80 -14.45
CA PHE A 357 6.02 -3.66 -13.95
C PHE A 357 7.39 -3.07 -14.30
N VAL A 358 8.37 -3.28 -13.42
CA VAL A 358 9.76 -2.95 -13.68
C VAL A 358 10.61 -4.21 -13.64
N LEU A 359 11.38 -4.44 -14.71
CA LEU A 359 12.47 -5.41 -14.75
C LEU A 359 13.78 -4.67 -14.43
N LYS A 360 14.38 -4.96 -13.27
CA LYS A 360 15.78 -4.62 -13.03
C LYS A 360 16.64 -5.71 -13.63
N VAL A 361 17.64 -5.34 -14.42
CA VAL A 361 18.53 -6.29 -15.10
C VAL A 361 19.96 -5.74 -15.17
N ASP A 362 20.95 -6.62 -15.14
CA ASP A 362 22.36 -6.25 -15.26
C ASP A 362 22.76 -6.07 -16.74
N SER A 363 23.76 -5.21 -17.02
CA SER A 363 24.23 -4.94 -18.39
C SER A 363 24.89 -6.15 -19.08
N ASP A 364 25.24 -7.20 -18.32
CA ASP A 364 25.77 -8.47 -18.82
C ASP A 364 24.68 -9.56 -18.91
N SER A 365 23.41 -9.18 -19.08
CA SER A 365 22.27 -10.10 -19.20
C SER A 365 21.53 -9.97 -20.53
N PHE A 366 20.95 -11.09 -20.98
CA PHE A 366 20.11 -11.16 -22.18
C PHE A 366 18.66 -11.49 -21.82
N VAL A 367 17.69 -10.75 -22.37
CA VAL A 367 16.25 -10.97 -22.12
C VAL A 367 15.52 -11.35 -23.42
N ARG A 368 14.80 -12.47 -23.42
CA ARG A 368 13.95 -12.87 -24.54
C ARG A 368 12.57 -12.20 -24.45
N LEU A 369 12.52 -10.92 -24.80
CA LEU A 369 11.36 -10.03 -24.55
C LEU A 369 10.00 -10.61 -24.98
N GLY A 370 9.91 -11.30 -26.13
CA GLY A 370 8.65 -11.91 -26.57
C GLY A 370 8.11 -12.95 -25.59
N SER A 371 8.92 -13.96 -25.27
CA SER A 371 8.57 -15.01 -24.29
C SER A 371 8.42 -14.45 -22.88
N PHE A 372 9.26 -13.48 -22.52
CA PHE A 372 9.25 -12.82 -21.22
C PHE A 372 7.92 -12.09 -20.97
N LEU A 373 7.46 -11.28 -21.92
CA LEU A 373 6.20 -10.54 -21.81
C LEU A 373 4.99 -11.47 -21.73
N LYS A 374 5.01 -12.59 -22.47
CA LYS A 374 3.95 -13.60 -22.38
C LYS A 374 3.89 -14.18 -20.97
N ALA A 375 5.02 -14.65 -20.45
CA ALA A 375 5.11 -15.20 -19.11
C ALA A 375 4.74 -14.19 -18.01
N LEU A 376 5.14 -12.91 -18.16
CA LEU A 376 4.77 -11.85 -17.22
C LEU A 376 3.26 -11.64 -17.15
N LYS A 377 2.57 -11.65 -18.30
CA LYS A 377 1.11 -11.49 -18.36
C LYS A 377 0.38 -12.64 -17.67
N ASP A 378 0.89 -13.86 -17.78
CA ASP A 378 0.28 -15.05 -17.18
C ASP A 378 0.32 -15.02 -15.64
N ILE A 379 1.31 -14.33 -15.05
CA ILE A 379 1.51 -14.28 -13.59
C ILE A 379 1.22 -12.91 -12.97
N ALA A 380 0.84 -11.93 -13.79
CA ALA A 380 0.68 -10.52 -13.44
C ALA A 380 -0.09 -10.35 -12.12
N ASN A 381 0.47 -9.54 -11.23
CA ASN A 381 -0.11 -9.28 -9.93
C ASN A 381 0.38 -7.94 -9.36
N PRO A 382 -0.47 -7.15 -8.68
CA PRO A 382 -0.07 -5.87 -8.10
C PRO A 382 1.01 -5.94 -7.02
N MET A 383 1.31 -7.13 -6.48
CA MET A 383 2.35 -7.39 -5.47
C MET A 383 3.40 -8.40 -5.99
N LEU A 384 3.62 -8.45 -7.31
CA LEU A 384 4.53 -9.42 -7.93
C LEU A 384 5.99 -9.14 -7.62
N TYR A 385 6.73 -10.16 -7.15
CA TYR A 385 8.19 -10.22 -7.11
C TYR A 385 8.69 -11.52 -7.78
N TRP A 386 9.13 -11.43 -9.03
CA TRP A 386 9.40 -12.58 -9.90
C TRP A 386 10.86 -12.67 -10.31
N GLY A 387 11.45 -13.86 -10.23
CA GLY A 387 12.83 -14.13 -10.61
C GLY A 387 13.29 -15.53 -10.19
N PHE A 388 14.60 -15.69 -10.01
CA PHE A 388 15.17 -16.92 -9.44
C PHE A 388 15.41 -16.79 -7.92
N LEU A 389 14.50 -17.33 -7.13
CA LEU A 389 14.44 -17.14 -5.67
C LEU A 389 15.40 -18.08 -4.92
N ASP A 390 16.23 -17.55 -4.02
CA ASP A 390 17.04 -18.34 -3.08
C ASP A 390 16.70 -17.99 -1.62
N GLY A 391 16.35 -19.02 -0.82
CA GLY A 391 16.08 -18.90 0.62
C GLY A 391 17.19 -19.45 1.52
N ARG A 392 18.25 -20.05 0.95
CA ARG A 392 19.27 -20.79 1.72
C ARG A 392 20.51 -19.97 2.01
N ALA A 393 20.74 -18.89 1.25
CA ALA A 393 22.00 -18.18 1.28
C ALA A 393 22.34 -17.65 2.68
N LYS A 394 23.63 -17.71 3.04
CA LYS A 394 24.15 -17.24 4.33
C LYS A 394 24.94 -15.95 4.15
N PRO A 395 24.88 -15.03 5.12
CA PRO A 395 25.71 -13.84 5.12
C PRO A 395 27.19 -14.20 5.14
N PHE A 396 27.94 -13.68 4.18
CA PHE A 396 29.38 -13.83 4.14
C PHE A 396 29.99 -13.08 5.34
N ARG A 397 30.66 -13.81 6.23
CA ARG A 397 31.30 -13.21 7.41
C ARG A 397 32.76 -12.79 7.17
N LYS A 398 33.36 -13.17 6.04
CA LYS A 398 34.75 -12.89 5.66
C LYS A 398 34.87 -12.63 4.15
N GLY A 399 36.01 -12.10 3.72
CA GLY A 399 36.35 -11.90 2.31
C GLY A 399 35.74 -10.65 1.68
N LYS A 400 35.96 -10.48 0.37
CA LYS A 400 35.53 -9.30 -0.38
C LYS A 400 34.02 -9.09 -0.41
N TRP A 401 33.22 -10.12 -0.11
CA TRP A 401 31.74 -10.03 -0.08
C TRP A 401 31.19 -9.96 1.35
N LYS A 402 32.03 -9.71 2.37
CA LYS A 402 31.60 -9.67 3.76
C LYS A 402 30.43 -8.71 3.96
N GLU A 403 29.36 -9.21 4.58
CA GLU A 403 28.17 -8.46 5.00
C GLU A 403 28.24 -8.24 6.52
N LYS A 404 28.76 -7.09 6.92
CA LYS A 404 29.02 -6.77 8.34
C LYS A 404 27.75 -6.45 9.12
N ASP A 405 26.78 -5.84 8.43
CA ASP A 405 25.61 -5.23 9.06
C ASP A 405 24.39 -6.16 9.08
N TRP A 406 24.53 -7.40 8.60
CA TRP A 406 23.45 -8.38 8.63
C TRP A 406 23.26 -8.94 10.04
N ILE A 407 22.21 -8.45 10.70
CA ILE A 407 21.80 -8.80 12.06
C ILE A 407 20.44 -9.51 12.14
N LEU A 408 19.72 -9.64 11.02
CA LEU A 408 18.33 -10.14 11.04
C LEU A 408 18.23 -11.63 11.37
N CYS A 409 19.14 -12.44 10.81
CA CYS A 409 19.10 -13.91 10.92
C CYS A 409 20.50 -14.53 10.68
N ASP A 410 20.62 -15.84 10.89
CA ASP A 410 21.79 -16.63 10.49
C ASP A 410 21.89 -16.84 8.95
N ARG A 411 20.80 -16.53 8.23
CA ARG A 411 20.64 -16.56 6.78
C ARG A 411 20.11 -15.24 6.24
N TYR A 412 20.26 -15.04 4.94
CA TYR A 412 19.53 -13.99 4.25
C TYR A 412 18.05 -14.33 4.18
N LEU A 413 17.19 -13.30 4.21
CA LEU A 413 15.77 -13.45 3.91
C LEU A 413 15.61 -13.81 2.42
N PRO A 414 14.59 -14.59 2.01
CA PRO A 414 14.42 -14.99 0.61
C PRO A 414 14.44 -13.82 -0.37
N TYR A 415 15.24 -13.95 -1.43
CA TYR A 415 15.46 -12.89 -2.41
C TYR A 415 15.67 -13.45 -3.82
N GLN A 416 15.30 -12.66 -4.84
CA GLN A 416 15.53 -13.01 -6.24
C GLN A 416 16.97 -12.66 -6.62
N LEU A 417 17.70 -13.56 -7.28
CA LEU A 417 19.11 -13.34 -7.61
C LEU A 417 19.34 -12.23 -8.66
N GLY A 418 20.42 -11.46 -8.47
CA GLY A 418 20.64 -10.13 -9.07
C GLY A 418 20.75 -9.99 -10.59
N GLY A 419 21.00 -11.06 -11.35
CA GLY A 419 21.13 -10.98 -12.83
C GLY A 419 19.84 -10.51 -13.53
N GLY A 420 18.69 -10.62 -12.86
CA GLY A 420 17.46 -9.95 -13.27
C GLY A 420 16.26 -10.41 -12.47
N TYR A 421 15.38 -9.47 -12.13
CA TYR A 421 14.12 -9.75 -11.43
C TYR A 421 13.07 -8.67 -11.75
N VAL A 422 11.79 -9.03 -11.59
CA VAL A 422 10.65 -8.14 -11.83
C VAL A 422 9.98 -7.76 -10.53
N LEU A 423 9.65 -6.48 -10.41
CA LEU A 423 8.75 -5.95 -9.40
C LEU A 423 7.52 -5.34 -10.08
N SER A 424 6.37 -5.50 -9.46
CA SER A 424 5.21 -4.65 -9.77
C SER A 424 5.48 -3.19 -9.39
N TYR A 425 4.75 -2.25 -10.02
CA TYR A 425 4.83 -0.83 -9.68
C TYR A 425 4.66 -0.57 -8.19
N ARG A 426 3.74 -1.25 -7.49
CA ARG A 426 3.51 -1.03 -6.05
C ARG A 426 4.74 -1.36 -5.21
N LEU A 427 5.43 -2.45 -5.50
CA LEU A 427 6.65 -2.82 -4.78
C LEU A 427 7.81 -1.88 -5.11
N ALA A 428 7.98 -1.51 -6.37
CA ALA A 428 9.00 -0.53 -6.78
C ALA A 428 8.75 0.84 -6.13
N ASN A 429 7.49 1.29 -6.09
CA ASN A 429 7.08 2.53 -5.44
C ASN A 429 7.27 2.45 -3.92
N TYR A 430 6.95 1.33 -3.28
CA TYR A 430 7.24 1.15 -1.86
C TYR A 430 8.74 1.33 -1.57
N ILE A 431 9.61 0.70 -2.35
CA ILE A 431 11.07 0.87 -2.20
C ILE A 431 11.47 2.34 -2.42
N ALA A 432 10.96 2.97 -3.47
CA ALA A 432 11.29 4.35 -3.82
C ALA A 432 10.86 5.37 -2.74
N THR A 433 9.63 5.25 -2.25
CA THR A 433 9.06 6.13 -1.22
C THR A 433 9.73 5.95 0.13
N ASN A 434 10.11 4.71 0.47
CA ASN A 434 10.70 4.39 1.78
C ASN A 434 12.23 4.30 1.75
N ALA A 435 12.88 4.64 0.64
CA ALA A 435 14.32 4.46 0.43
C ALA A 435 15.19 5.00 1.57
N ASP A 436 14.79 6.08 2.23
CA ASP A 436 15.54 6.70 3.33
C ASP A 436 15.40 5.94 4.67
N LEU A 437 14.36 5.11 4.82
CA LEU A 437 14.12 4.27 6.00
C LEU A 437 14.72 2.86 5.86
N LEU A 438 14.95 2.42 4.63
CA LEU A 438 15.38 1.06 4.33
C LEU A 438 16.87 0.84 4.69
N LYS A 439 17.17 -0.27 5.38
CA LYS A 439 18.55 -0.66 5.67
C LYS A 439 19.19 -1.21 4.39
N TYR A 440 20.22 -0.53 3.90
CA TYR A 440 21.02 -0.99 2.78
C TYR A 440 22.04 -2.04 3.24
N TYR A 441 22.03 -3.19 2.59
CA TYR A 441 23.07 -4.21 2.71
C TYR A 441 24.02 -4.09 1.51
N ARG A 442 25.20 -4.71 1.62
CA ARG A 442 26.19 -4.67 0.55
C ARG A 442 25.69 -5.38 -0.71
N SER A 443 25.00 -6.50 -0.55
CA SER A 443 24.37 -7.19 -1.68
C SER A 443 23.04 -6.53 -2.03
N GLU A 444 22.90 -6.09 -3.28
CA GLU A 444 21.72 -5.39 -3.78
C GLU A 444 20.48 -6.27 -3.78
N ASP A 445 20.59 -7.48 -4.30
CA ASP A 445 19.53 -8.46 -4.36
C ASP A 445 19.02 -8.90 -2.97
N VAL A 446 19.94 -9.11 -2.02
CA VAL A 446 19.60 -9.33 -0.60
C VAL A 446 18.88 -8.11 -0.01
N SER A 447 19.30 -6.90 -0.37
CA SER A 447 18.65 -5.68 0.12
C SER A 447 17.20 -5.62 -0.33
N VAL A 448 16.93 -5.87 -1.62
CA VAL A 448 15.55 -5.91 -2.13
C VAL A 448 14.72 -7.00 -1.46
N GLY A 449 15.27 -8.20 -1.28
CA GLY A 449 14.58 -9.25 -0.54
C GLY A 449 14.25 -8.84 0.90
N ALA A 450 15.20 -8.22 1.61
CA ALA A 450 14.98 -7.76 2.98
C ALA A 450 13.96 -6.61 3.09
N TRP A 451 13.96 -5.67 2.14
CA TRP A 451 13.00 -4.56 2.11
C TRP A 451 11.56 -5.00 1.88
N LEU A 452 11.38 -6.11 1.15
CA LEU A 452 10.06 -6.61 0.77
C LEU A 452 9.54 -7.72 1.69
N ALA A 453 10.40 -8.32 2.53
CA ALA A 453 10.06 -9.50 3.34
C ALA A 453 8.91 -9.30 4.34
N GLY A 454 8.63 -8.07 4.76
CA GLY A 454 7.54 -7.75 5.68
C GLY A 454 6.20 -7.45 4.99
N LEU A 455 6.14 -7.50 3.66
CA LEU A 455 4.95 -7.18 2.87
C LEU A 455 4.25 -8.47 2.40
N ASP A 456 2.97 -8.36 2.04
CA ASP A 456 2.20 -9.44 1.40
C ASP A 456 2.58 -9.58 -0.08
N VAL A 457 3.81 -10.06 -0.31
CA VAL A 457 4.40 -10.19 -1.64
C VAL A 457 3.99 -11.50 -2.30
N LYS A 458 3.55 -11.43 -3.55
CA LYS A 458 3.45 -12.60 -4.41
C LYS A 458 4.83 -12.92 -4.98
N TYR A 459 5.59 -13.72 -4.25
CA TYR A 459 6.84 -14.28 -4.76
C TYR A 459 6.56 -15.32 -5.85
N VAL A 460 7.28 -15.20 -6.96
CA VAL A 460 7.28 -16.22 -8.03
C VAL A 460 8.71 -16.65 -8.29
N HIS A 461 9.00 -17.91 -7.99
CA HIS A 461 10.25 -18.55 -8.38
C HIS A 461 10.11 -19.12 -9.80
N ASP A 462 11.06 -18.81 -10.67
CA ASP A 462 11.05 -19.25 -12.06
C ASP A 462 12.42 -19.74 -12.52
N PRO A 463 12.61 -21.06 -12.71
CA PRO A 463 13.85 -21.65 -13.19
C PRO A 463 14.29 -21.15 -14.57
N ARG A 464 13.42 -20.48 -15.33
CA ARG A 464 13.79 -19.89 -16.62
C ARG A 464 14.66 -18.64 -16.48
N PHE A 465 14.91 -18.16 -15.26
CA PHE A 465 15.87 -17.10 -14.95
C PHE A 465 17.23 -17.72 -14.65
N ASP A 466 18.13 -17.76 -15.63
CA ASP A 466 19.54 -18.15 -15.43
C ASP A 466 20.34 -16.95 -14.94
N THR A 467 20.07 -16.54 -13.70
CA THR A 467 20.56 -15.30 -13.07
C THR A 467 21.49 -15.54 -11.88
N GLU A 468 21.88 -16.80 -11.65
CA GLU A 468 22.88 -17.15 -10.66
C GLU A 468 24.28 -16.60 -11.04
N PHE A 469 25.20 -16.58 -10.07
CA PHE A 469 26.62 -16.21 -10.31
C PHE A 469 27.34 -17.15 -11.29
N ARG A 470 26.84 -18.39 -11.43
CA ARG A 470 27.30 -19.40 -12.40
C ARG A 470 26.11 -19.88 -13.20
N SER A 471 26.16 -19.63 -14.50
CA SER A 471 25.17 -20.09 -15.47
C SER A 471 24.94 -21.60 -15.36
N ARG A 472 23.69 -21.99 -15.57
CA ARG A 472 23.27 -23.38 -15.69
C ARG A 472 23.46 -23.97 -17.09
N GLY A 473 23.93 -23.17 -18.05
CA GLY A 473 24.21 -23.56 -19.41
C GLY A 473 23.36 -22.76 -20.40
N CYS A 474 22.81 -23.41 -21.42
CA CYS A 474 21.93 -22.79 -22.40
C CYS A 474 20.66 -23.61 -22.54
N SER A 475 19.51 -23.01 -22.27
CA SER A 475 18.19 -23.59 -22.57
C SER A 475 17.34 -22.62 -23.39
N ASN A 476 16.66 -23.17 -24.39
CA ASN A 476 15.62 -22.51 -25.17
C ASN A 476 14.36 -22.20 -24.36
N GLN A 477 14.29 -22.59 -23.08
CA GLN A 477 13.25 -22.17 -22.16
C GLN A 477 13.61 -20.93 -21.36
N TYR A 478 14.89 -20.53 -21.30
CA TYR A 478 15.29 -19.36 -20.53
C TYR A 478 14.61 -18.10 -21.02
N LEU A 479 14.26 -17.24 -20.06
CA LEU A 479 13.70 -15.92 -20.24
C LEU A 479 14.77 -14.85 -20.07
N ILE A 480 15.65 -15.04 -19.07
CA ILE A 480 16.83 -14.23 -18.82
C ILE A 480 18.04 -15.14 -18.72
N THR A 481 19.17 -14.74 -19.32
CA THR A 481 20.43 -15.46 -19.23
C THR A 481 21.58 -14.54 -18.87
N HIS A 482 22.32 -14.90 -17.83
CA HIS A 482 23.40 -14.15 -17.21
C HIS A 482 24.53 -15.12 -16.81
N LYS A 483 25.82 -14.78 -16.95
CA LYS A 483 26.44 -13.55 -17.49
C LYS A 483 26.85 -13.72 -18.94
N GLN A 484 26.69 -12.68 -19.74
CA GLN A 484 26.97 -12.67 -21.17
C GLN A 484 28.02 -11.62 -21.51
N SER A 485 29.02 -12.01 -22.30
CA SER A 485 29.90 -11.05 -22.94
C SER A 485 29.16 -10.29 -24.03
N VAL A 486 29.72 -9.16 -24.44
CA VAL A 486 29.22 -8.35 -25.55
C VAL A 486 29.10 -9.14 -26.87
N THR A 487 30.00 -10.09 -27.10
CA THR A 487 29.94 -11.03 -28.24
C THR A 487 28.81 -12.04 -28.07
N ALA A 488 28.64 -12.57 -26.85
CA ALA A 488 27.58 -13.53 -26.56
C ALA A 488 26.18 -12.90 -26.69
N LEU A 489 25.99 -11.65 -26.25
CA LEU A 489 24.73 -10.91 -26.43
C LEU A 489 24.33 -10.83 -27.92
N ARG A 490 25.29 -10.54 -28.81
CA ARG A 490 25.05 -10.54 -30.25
C ARG A 490 24.69 -11.92 -30.77
N GLN A 491 25.43 -12.94 -30.35
CA GLN A 491 25.17 -14.31 -30.80
C GLN A 491 23.78 -14.78 -30.38
N LEU A 492 23.38 -14.55 -29.13
CA LEU A 492 22.05 -14.89 -28.62
C LEU A 492 20.95 -14.14 -29.38
N PHE A 493 21.17 -12.87 -29.70
CA PHE A 493 20.24 -12.09 -30.52
C PHE A 493 20.10 -12.65 -31.93
N THR A 494 21.21 -12.92 -32.61
CA THR A 494 21.23 -13.55 -33.94
C THR A 494 20.48 -14.88 -33.90
N ASN A 495 20.74 -15.73 -32.91
CA ASN A 495 20.04 -17.01 -32.75
C ASN A 495 18.52 -16.80 -32.62
N VAL A 496 18.08 -15.89 -31.74
CA VAL A 496 16.65 -15.64 -31.52
C VAL A 496 15.99 -15.05 -32.77
N ARG A 497 16.67 -14.12 -33.46
CA ARG A 497 16.17 -13.46 -34.68
C ARG A 497 16.06 -14.45 -35.84
N ASP A 498 17.09 -15.24 -36.08
CA ASP A 498 17.22 -16.06 -37.29
C ASP A 498 16.62 -17.47 -37.11
N LEU A 499 16.70 -18.03 -35.90
CA LEU A 499 16.28 -19.41 -35.61
C LEU A 499 15.05 -19.48 -34.70
N GLY A 500 14.60 -18.36 -34.12
CA GLY A 500 13.49 -18.35 -33.15
C GLY A 500 13.83 -18.95 -31.78
N GLN A 501 15.09 -19.35 -31.56
CA GLN A 501 15.55 -20.05 -30.36
C GLN A 501 16.82 -19.42 -29.77
N LEU A 502 17.05 -19.59 -28.48
CA LEU A 502 18.17 -18.95 -27.77
C LEU A 502 19.50 -19.67 -28.06
N CYS A 503 19.44 -21.00 -28.05
CA CYS A 503 20.57 -21.91 -28.14
C CYS A 503 20.51 -22.66 -29.47
N THR A 504 21.63 -22.71 -30.19
CA THR A 504 21.77 -23.62 -31.34
C THR A 504 21.81 -25.09 -30.89
N LYS A 505 22.33 -25.31 -29.68
CA LYS A 505 22.30 -26.58 -28.97
C LYS A 505 22.13 -26.31 -27.47
N GLU A 506 21.14 -26.93 -26.85
CA GLU A 506 20.96 -26.83 -25.40
C GLU A 506 22.08 -27.57 -24.66
N VAL A 507 22.54 -26.98 -23.56
CA VAL A 507 23.60 -27.53 -22.71
C VAL A 507 23.21 -27.30 -21.27
N GLN A 508 23.25 -28.34 -20.43
CA GLN A 508 23.07 -28.24 -19.00
C GLN A 508 24.43 -28.43 -18.31
N LEU A 509 24.96 -27.37 -17.71
CA LEU A 509 26.24 -27.38 -16.99
C LEU A 509 26.06 -27.74 -15.51
N ARG A 510 24.85 -27.55 -14.98
CA ARG A 510 24.49 -27.85 -13.58
C ARG A 510 22.97 -27.94 -13.44
N ALA A 511 22.52 -28.76 -12.49
CA ALA A 511 21.10 -28.90 -12.19
C ALA A 511 20.49 -27.60 -11.65
N SER A 512 19.23 -27.34 -12.00
CA SER A 512 18.39 -26.27 -11.46
C SER A 512 17.61 -26.76 -10.22
N TYR A 513 16.70 -25.96 -9.70
CA TYR A 513 15.76 -26.36 -8.64
C TYR A 513 14.42 -25.65 -8.83
N VAL A 514 13.36 -26.20 -8.23
CA VAL A 514 12.08 -25.52 -8.02
C VAL A 514 12.00 -25.20 -6.53
N TYR A 515 11.62 -23.97 -6.19
CA TYR A 515 11.47 -23.56 -4.81
C TYR A 515 10.29 -24.29 -4.13
N ASP A 516 10.59 -25.06 -3.09
CA ASP A 516 9.62 -25.74 -2.25
C ASP A 516 9.10 -24.80 -1.16
N TRP A 517 7.87 -24.33 -1.34
CA TRP A 517 7.18 -23.42 -0.41
C TRP A 517 6.72 -24.10 0.89
N SER A 518 6.71 -25.44 0.93
CA SER A 518 6.34 -26.20 2.14
C SER A 518 7.54 -26.45 3.06
N ALA A 519 8.76 -26.28 2.54
CA ALA A 519 9.99 -26.46 3.27
C ALA A 519 10.51 -25.16 3.91
N LEU A 520 11.35 -25.31 4.93
CA LEU A 520 12.09 -24.17 5.48
C LEU A 520 12.98 -23.54 4.40
N PRO A 521 13.28 -22.22 4.47
CA PRO A 521 14.17 -21.57 3.51
C PRO A 521 15.55 -22.25 3.39
N SER A 522 16.03 -22.91 4.45
CA SER A 522 17.27 -23.69 4.44
C SER A 522 17.22 -24.97 3.60
N GLN A 523 16.02 -25.45 3.26
CA GLN A 523 15.73 -26.72 2.58
C GLN A 523 14.93 -26.55 1.27
N CYS A 524 14.47 -25.33 0.95
CA CYS A 524 13.60 -25.01 -0.18
C CYS A 524 14.06 -25.46 -1.57
N CYS A 525 15.36 -25.67 -1.76
CA CYS A 525 15.96 -25.41 -3.06
C CYS A 525 16.87 -26.57 -3.52
N THR A 526 16.40 -27.80 -3.33
CA THR A 526 17.15 -29.02 -3.64
C THR A 526 17.37 -29.17 -5.15
N ARG A 527 18.63 -29.36 -5.56
CA ARG A 527 19.00 -29.57 -6.96
C ARG A 527 19.03 -31.06 -7.26
N ALA A 528 18.20 -31.50 -8.20
CA ALA A 528 18.18 -32.88 -8.66
C ALA A 528 18.76 -32.98 -10.07
N ASN A 529 19.75 -33.86 -10.24
CA ASN A 529 20.29 -34.21 -11.55
C ASN A 529 19.23 -34.94 -12.39
N ASN A 530 19.36 -34.90 -13.72
CA ASN A 530 18.46 -35.55 -14.67
C ASN A 530 17.00 -35.05 -14.63
N THR A 531 16.80 -33.80 -14.22
CA THR A 531 15.50 -33.12 -14.33
C THR A 531 15.44 -32.29 -15.60
N HIS A 532 14.25 -32.16 -16.20
CA HIS A 532 13.99 -31.25 -17.33
C HIS A 532 13.73 -29.80 -16.86
N ILE A 533 14.11 -29.47 -15.64
CA ILE A 533 13.99 -28.11 -15.11
C ILE A 533 15.09 -27.27 -15.78
N PRO A 534 14.74 -26.19 -16.49
CA PRO A 534 15.71 -25.33 -17.13
C PRO A 534 16.69 -24.70 -16.11
#